data_AF-A0A920PL55-F1
#
_entry.id   AF-A0A920PL55-F1
#
_cell.length_a   1.000
_cell.length_b   1.000
_cell.length_c   1.000
_cell.angle_alpha   90.00
_cell.angle_beta   90.00
_cell.angle_gamma   90.00
#
_symmetry.space_group_name_H-M   'P 1'
#
loop_
_entity.id
_entity.type
_entity.pdbx_description
1 polymer ?
#
loop_
_entity_poly.entity_id
_entity_poly.type
_entity_poly.pdbx_seq_one_letter_code
_entity_poly.pdbx_strand_id
1 'polypeptide(L)' 'MVLLIALVSWRCRHIRIPERPSRAAVWHSIREALPGLMTPIIILGGIYGGFLTPSETAAVAGIWAILVGFLIHPD' A
#
# COMPACT_ATOMS: atom_id res chain seq x y z
N MET A 1 8.77 -6.36 -23.77
CA MET A 1 9.35 -5.64 -22.63
C MET A 1 10.35 -4.58 -23.06
N VAL A 2 11.43 -4.92 -23.79
CA VAL A 2 12.42 -3.93 -24.28
C VAL A 2 11.79 -2.84 -25.17
N LEU A 3 10.95 -3.23 -26.14
CA LEU A 3 10.25 -2.31 -27.04
C LEU A 3 9.28 -1.36 -26.29
N LEU A 4 8.67 -1.86 -25.22
CA LEU A 4 7.71 -1.15 -24.38
C LEU A 4 8.44 -0.12 -23.50
N ILE A 5 9.59 -0.50 -22.93
CA ILE A 5 10.49 0.39 -22.18
C ILE A 5 11.01 1.50 -23.10
N ALA A 6 11.47 1.17 -24.32
CA ALA A 6 11.96 2.15 -25.28
C ALA A 6 10.87 3.17 -25.68
N LEU A 7 9.64 2.70 -25.91
CA LEU A 7 8.48 3.55 -26.20
C LEU A 7 8.15 4.50 -25.04
N VAL A 8 8.12 3.99 -23.80
CA VAL A 8 7.87 4.78 -22.60
C VAL A 8 8.98 5.79 -22.38
N SER A 9 10.26 5.41 -22.46
CA SER A 9 11.39 6.33 -22.33
C SER A 9 11.37 7.43 -23.39
N TRP A 10 10.98 7.11 -24.63
CA TRP A 10 10.85 8.09 -25.71
C TRP A 10 9.68 9.05 -25.49
N ARG A 11 8.51 8.55 -25.05
CA ARG A 11 7.32 9.38 -24.78
C ARG A 11 7.43 10.20 -23.50
N CYS A 12 8.05 9.65 -22.46
CA CYS A 12 8.21 10.25 -21.14
C CYS A 12 9.52 11.05 -20.97
N ARG A 13 10.35 11.14 -22.01
CA ARG A 13 11.59 11.95 -22.04
C ARG A 13 11.42 13.39 -21.56
N HIS A 14 10.22 13.96 -21.75
CA HIS A 14 9.88 15.32 -21.37
C HIS A 14 9.59 15.48 -19.85
N ILE A 15 9.37 14.39 -19.11
CA ILE A 15 9.01 14.44 -17.70
C ILE A 15 10.25 14.84 -16.89
N ARG A 16 10.18 15.99 -16.21
CA ARG A 16 11.21 16.41 -15.26
C ARG A 16 11.19 15.44 -14.08
N ILE A 17 12.35 14.90 -13.74
CA ILE A 17 12.52 14.05 -12.56
C ILE A 17 12.29 14.95 -11.34
N PRO A 18 11.30 14.64 -10.49
CA PRO A 18 11.04 15.43 -9.29
C PRO A 18 12.25 15.39 -8.35
N GLU A 19 12.46 16.46 -7.60
CA GLU A 19 13.51 16.56 -6.60
C GLU A 19 13.37 15.46 -5.54
N ARG A 20 14.51 15.02 -4.99
CA ARG A 20 14.54 13.95 -3.99
C ARG A 20 13.69 14.40 -2.79
N PRO A 21 12.74 13.56 -2.32
CA PRO A 21 11.93 13.90 -1.17
C PRO A 21 12.83 14.09 0.06
N SER A 22 12.48 15.07 0.90
CA SER A 22 13.18 15.26 2.17
C SER A 22 12.99 14.04 3.08
N ARG A 23 13.91 13.83 4.03
CA ARG A 23 13.77 12.73 5.03
C ARG A 23 12.45 12.82 5.79
N ALA A 24 11.95 14.03 6.03
CA ALA A 24 10.66 14.25 6.68
C ALA A 24 9.49 13.80 5.80
N ALA A 25 9.53 14.08 4.49
CA ALA A 25 8.52 13.62 3.55
C ALA A 25 8.49 12.08 3.43
N VAL A 26 9.67 11.44 3.38
CA VAL A 26 9.76 9.97 3.40
C VAL A 26 9.14 9.39 4.66
N TRP A 27 9.42 9.97 5.83
CA TRP A 27 8.85 9.52 7.09
C TRP A 27 7.33 9.71 7.16
N HIS A 28 6.82 10.81 6.60
CA HIS A 28 5.38 11.03 6.46
C HIS A 28 4.73 9.91 5.62
N SER A 29 5.27 9.64 4.42
CA SER A 29 4.73 8.60 3.53
C SER A 29 4.78 7.21 4.15
N ILE A 30 5.82 6.89 4.93
CA ILE A 30 5.88 5.63 5.68
C ILE A 30 4.74 5.54 6.69
N ARG A 31 4.51 6.61 7.46
CA ARG A 31 3.44 6.65 8.46
C ARG A 31 2.05 6.55 7.84
N GLU A 32 1.87 7.20 6.70
CA GLU A 32 0.65 7.15 5.91
C GLU A 32 0.36 5.74 5.38
N ALA A 33 1.41 4.98 5.03
CA ALA A 33 1.28 3.60 4.56
C ALA A 33 1.07 2.55 5.69
N LEU A 34 1.37 2.88 6.95
CA LEU A 34 1.26 1.94 8.09
C LEU A 34 -0.13 1.29 8.24
N PRO A 35 -1.25 2.01 8.10
CA PRO A 35 -2.58 1.42 8.26
C PRO A 35 -2.90 0.39 7.18
N GLY A 36 -2.40 0.59 5.95
CA GLY A 36 -2.52 -0.41 4.88
C GLY A 36 -1.76 -1.70 5.20
N LEU A 37 -0.61 -1.57 5.87
CA LEU A 37 0.23 -2.70 6.29
C LEU A 37 -0.40 -3.54 7.42
N MET A 38 -1.42 -3.02 8.12
CA MET A 38 -2.13 -3.82 9.13
C MET A 38 -2.94 -4.97 8.51
N THR A 39 -3.39 -4.85 7.27
CA THR A 39 -4.18 -5.90 6.59
C THR A 39 -3.48 -7.28 6.58
N PRO A 40 -2.24 -7.43 6.09
CA PRO A 40 -1.53 -8.70 6.17
C PRO A 40 -1.22 -9.14 7.60
N ILE A 41 -1.04 -8.21 8.55
CA ILE A 41 -0.85 -8.55 9.96
C ILE A 41 -2.12 -9.16 10.56
N ILE A 42 -3.29 -8.61 10.25
CA ILE A 42 -4.58 -9.19 10.66
C ILE A 42 -4.74 -10.59 10.07
N ILE A 43 -4.40 -10.77 8.78
CA ILE A 43 -4.52 -12.07 8.10
C ILE A 43 -3.59 -13.11 8.71
N LEU A 44 -2.30 -12.81 8.76
CA LEU A 44 -1.30 -13.76 9.23
C LEU A 44 -1.41 -13.97 10.75
N GLY A 45 -1.69 -12.91 11.51
CA GLY A 45 -1.88 -12.97 12.95
C GLY A 45 -3.14 -13.73 13.36
N GLY A 46 -4.25 -13.52 12.65
CA GLY A 46 -5.51 -14.24 12.92
C GLY A 46 -5.39 -15.74 12.64
N ILE A 47 -4.81 -16.09 11.49
CA ILE A 47 -4.65 -17.49 11.05
C ILE A 47 -3.56 -18.20 11.86
N TYR A 48 -2.33 -17.68 11.87
CA TYR A 48 -1.21 -18.37 12.54
C TYR A 48 -1.26 -18.24 14.05
N GLY A 49 -1.87 -17.18 14.58
CA GLY A 49 -2.11 -17.04 16.03
C GLY A 49 -3.24 -17.94 16.55
N GLY A 50 -4.00 -18.59 15.67
CA GLY A 50 -5.10 -19.48 16.06
C GLY A 50 -6.29 -18.76 16.70
N PHE A 51 -6.40 -17.44 16.53
CA PHE A 51 -7.49 -16.65 17.09
C PHE A 51 -8.81 -16.89 16.35
N LEU A 52 -8.73 -17.02 15.03
CA LEU A 52 -9.89 -17.06 14.13
C LEU A 52 -9.63 -18.04 12.99
N THR A 53 -10.71 -18.55 12.39
CA THR A 53 -10.60 -19.34 11.16
C THR A 53 -10.20 -18.45 9.97
N PRO A 54 -9.67 -19.04 8.87
CA PRO A 54 -9.28 -18.26 7.69
C PRO A 54 -10.41 -17.39 7.12
N SER A 55 -11.66 -17.88 7.15
CA SER A 55 -12.84 -17.15 6.68
C SER A 55 -13.18 -15.94 7.55
N GLU A 56 -13.15 -16.08 8.88
CA GLU A 56 -13.43 -14.98 9.80
C GLU A 56 -12.34 -13.91 9.73
N THR A 57 -11.09 -14.36 9.64
CA THR A 57 -9.94 -13.47 9.49
C THR A 57 -10.04 -12.64 8.20
N ALA A 58 -10.45 -13.27 7.09
CA ALA A 58 -10.67 -12.56 5.83
C ALA A 58 -11.79 -11.51 5.95
N ALA A 59 -12.88 -11.81 6.66
CA ALA A 59 -13.95 -10.86 6.90
C ALA A 59 -13.48 -9.65 7.72
N VAL A 60 -12.71 -9.88 8.80
CA VAL A 60 -12.15 -8.80 9.64
C VAL A 60 -11.15 -7.96 8.85
N ALA A 61 -10.27 -8.58 8.07
CA ALA A 61 -9.34 -7.88 7.19
C ALA A 61 -10.06 -7.03 6.13
N GLY A 62 -11.17 -7.51 5.58
CA GLY A 62 -12.02 -6.77 4.65
C GLY A 62 -12.65 -5.52 5.29
N ILE A 63 -13.20 -5.66 6.50
CA ILE A 63 -13.74 -4.52 7.26
C ILE A 63 -12.63 -3.49 7.53
N TRP A 64 -11.44 -3.96 7.94
CA TRP A 64 -10.29 -3.09 8.15
C TRP A 64 -9.86 -2.36 6.87
N ALA A 65 -9.81 -3.06 5.73
CA ALA A 65 -9.45 -2.46 4.45
C ALA A 65 -10.46 -1.37 4.02
N ILE A 66 -11.76 -1.59 4.24
CA ILE A 66 -12.79 -0.57 4.02
C ILE A 66 -12.54 0.64 4.93
N LEU A 67 -12.32 0.42 6.23
CA LEU A 67 -12.06 1.52 7.16
C LEU A 67 -10.81 2.32 6.76
N VAL A 68 -9.70 1.65 6.43
CA VAL A 68 -8.47 2.33 6.00
C VAL A 68 -8.68 3.09 4.69
N GLY A 69 -9.39 2.51 3.72
CA GLY A 69 -9.73 3.18 2.47
C GLY A 69 -10.53 4.45 2.71
N PHE A 70 -11.61 4.39 3.50
CA PHE A 70 -12.48 5.55 3.68
C PHE A 70 -11.96 6.61 4.67
N LEU A 71 -11.24 6.21 5.73
CA LEU A 71 -10.85 7.12 6.82
C LEU A 71 -9.44 7.69 6.67
N ILE A 72 -8.53 6.97 6.01
CA ILE A 72 -7.10 7.35 5.93
C ILE A 72 -6.71 7.74 4.50
N HIS A 73 -7.25 7.07 3.48
CA HIS A 73 -7.00 7.39 2.07
C HIS A 73 -8.31 7.68 1.31
N PRO A 74 -9.07 8.73 1.69
CA PRO A 74 -10.32 9.07 1.03
C PRO A 74 -10.16 9.52 -0.45
N ASP A 75 -8.92 9.71 -0.91
CA ASP A 75 -8.54 10.27 -2.22
C ASP A 75 -7.62 9.29 -2.99
#